data_AF-A0A7C4R112-F1
#
_entry.id   AF-A0A7C4R112-F1
#
_cell.length_a   1.000
_cell.length_b   1.000
_cell.length_c   1.000
_cell.angle_alpha   90.00
_cell.angle_beta   90.00
_cell.angle_gamma   90.00
#
_symmetry.space_group_name_H-M   'P 1'
#
loop_
_entity.id
_entity.type
_entity.pdbx_description
1 polymer ?
#
loop_
_entity_poly.entity_id
_entity_poly.type
_entity_poly.pdbx_seq_one_letter_code
_entity_poly.pdbx_strand_id
1 'polypeptide(L)'
;MLRIALTVLLLLVHLLAAFGEDLLLVLRPWQAGERAPVTLRAGRDEPAVEGPGLRAGEVLVGARRLLSEEDLRQIRRWEALRADAFPREIPAVLLLSLWAVVFLFLALSALKEAGLRGRVSPSLLLALLLLQALVFKGILAFTTLPLEALPVALLPFLAIGLRQGRLAALGAFLAGFLLAAPLLGRSFDTAGGVLLAGTAAVMFAPREFRWRSALLASLGVGLLQAAFLALAGADGTGLAAGASAAEALRRLADSAGAGRSGWAFLAGPAAAGLALFLLPGLRGLTALGSLLSLRRFADLEHPLLKQLFAQAPGTYQHSLNVAYLAQAAGEAVGADGVLLRVGAYFHDIGKMDRPEAFVENQRNGLNPHDHLDPRESCAILFDHVARSRTVCRAAGLPAPVRDLVAQHHGTQCVEYFYQKALGRVPPGALREEDFRYPGPKPRSLEAAILMIADAVEAASRTLERPGREAFEELVRRIVLGRIADGQFSECVLDTREIDAVMRALVEALEAAFHGRIAYPWQRTAAGGGA
;
A
#
# COMPACT_ATOMS: atom_id res chain seq x y z
N MET A 1 -0.72 -17.51 -10.14
CA MET A 1 -2.03 -18.15 -9.89
C MET A 1 -3.02 -17.20 -9.22
N LEU A 2 -2.76 -16.66 -8.01
CA LEU A 2 -3.72 -15.77 -7.31
C LEU A 2 -4.23 -14.57 -8.15
N ARG A 3 -3.35 -13.90 -8.89
CA ARG A 3 -3.75 -12.75 -9.75
C ARG A 3 -4.72 -13.16 -10.84
N ILE A 4 -4.45 -14.27 -11.52
CA ILE A 4 -5.31 -14.81 -12.58
C ILE A 4 -6.68 -15.18 -11.99
N ALA A 5 -6.69 -15.86 -10.83
CA ALA A 5 -7.92 -16.22 -10.15
C ALA A 5 -8.75 -14.98 -9.75
N LEU A 6 -8.12 -13.95 -9.18
CA LEU A 6 -8.79 -12.69 -8.85
C LEU A 6 -9.30 -11.96 -10.09
N THR A 7 -8.57 -11.99 -11.21
CA THR A 7 -9.01 -11.38 -12.46
C THR A 7 -10.25 -12.09 -12.99
N VAL A 8 -10.21 -13.43 -13.08
CA VAL A 8 -11.36 -14.22 -13.52
C VAL A 8 -12.56 -13.98 -12.61
N LEU A 9 -12.35 -13.97 -11.29
CA LEU A 9 -13.42 -13.69 -10.33
C LEU A 9 -14.00 -12.29 -10.51
N LEU A 10 -13.17 -11.26 -10.71
CA LEU A 10 -13.65 -9.91 -10.97
C LEU A 10 -14.48 -9.83 -12.25
N LEU A 11 -14.02 -10.47 -13.34
CA LEU A 11 -14.76 -10.49 -14.60
C LEU A 11 -16.13 -11.16 -14.43
N LEU A 12 -16.17 -12.32 -13.74
CA LEU A 12 -17.42 -13.04 -13.46
C LEU A 12 -18.36 -12.23 -12.58
N VAL A 13 -17.85 -11.65 -11.49
CA VAL A 13 -18.65 -10.84 -10.56
C VAL A 13 -19.15 -9.57 -11.22
N HIS A 14 -18.35 -8.92 -12.06
CA HIS A 14 -18.79 -7.74 -12.80
C HIS A 14 -19.86 -8.09 -13.84
N LEU A 15 -19.73 -9.21 -14.55
CA LEU A 15 -20.77 -9.69 -15.46
C LEU A 15 -22.08 -9.99 -14.73
N LEU A 16 -22.01 -10.68 -13.58
CA LEU A 16 -23.16 -10.92 -12.71
C LEU A 16 -23.72 -9.62 -12.11
N ALA A 17 -22.88 -8.62 -11.84
CA ALA A 17 -23.33 -7.33 -11.33
C ALA A 17 -24.07 -6.53 -12.41
N ALA A 18 -23.62 -6.58 -13.66
CA ALA A 18 -24.25 -5.89 -14.78
C ALA A 18 -25.57 -6.55 -15.23
N PHE A 19 -25.66 -7.88 -15.12
CA PHE A 19 -26.75 -8.67 -15.72
C PHE A 19 -27.53 -9.57 -14.75
N GLY A 20 -27.27 -9.46 -13.44
CA GLY A 20 -27.87 -10.35 -12.44
C GLY A 20 -29.40 -10.28 -12.40
N GLU A 21 -29.97 -9.09 -12.57
CA GLU A 21 -31.42 -8.88 -12.61
C GLU A 21 -32.05 -9.50 -13.85
N ASP A 22 -31.42 -9.39 -15.03
CA ASP A 22 -31.88 -10.07 -16.25
C ASP A 22 -31.95 -11.58 -16.02
N LEU A 23 -30.85 -12.13 -15.50
CA LEU A 23 -30.70 -13.57 -15.30
C LEU A 23 -31.72 -14.08 -14.28
N LEU A 24 -31.94 -13.33 -13.19
CA LEU A 24 -32.93 -13.69 -12.18
C LEU A 24 -34.36 -13.73 -12.74
N LEU A 25 -34.73 -12.75 -13.56
CA LEU A 25 -36.07 -12.69 -14.17
C LEU A 25 -36.26 -13.80 -15.22
N VAL A 26 -35.24 -14.09 -16.03
CA VAL A 26 -35.26 -15.18 -17.00
C VAL A 26 -35.36 -16.55 -16.31
N LEU A 27 -34.59 -16.78 -15.25
CA LEU A 27 -34.58 -18.05 -14.53
C LEU A 27 -35.81 -18.24 -13.63
N ARG A 28 -36.32 -17.16 -13.05
CA ARG A 28 -37.47 -17.16 -12.16
C ARG A 28 -38.32 -15.90 -12.38
N PRO A 29 -39.30 -15.95 -13.29
CA PRO A 29 -40.27 -14.87 -13.47
C PRO A 29 -41.02 -14.58 -12.17
N TRP A 30 -41.19 -13.29 -11.86
CA TRP A 30 -41.84 -12.89 -10.61
C TRP A 30 -43.36 -12.92 -10.74
N GLN A 31 -44.06 -13.32 -9.67
CA GLN A 31 -45.53 -13.46 -9.67
C GLN A 31 -46.22 -12.49 -8.71
N ALA A 32 -47.51 -12.22 -8.96
CA ALA A 32 -48.32 -11.37 -8.11
C ALA A 32 -48.44 -11.97 -6.71
N GLY A 33 -48.35 -11.13 -5.68
CA GLY A 33 -48.38 -11.59 -4.28
C GLY A 33 -47.05 -12.18 -3.77
N GLU A 34 -46.03 -12.33 -4.62
CA GLU A 34 -44.67 -12.61 -4.17
C GLU A 34 -43.96 -11.32 -3.70
N ARG A 35 -42.90 -11.49 -2.89
CA ARG A 35 -42.00 -10.40 -2.53
C ARG A 35 -40.83 -10.35 -3.51
N ALA A 36 -40.57 -9.17 -4.09
CA ALA A 36 -39.44 -8.96 -4.98
C ALA A 36 -38.12 -9.39 -4.30
N PRO A 37 -37.33 -10.31 -4.89
CA PRO A 37 -36.09 -10.80 -4.27
C PRO A 37 -34.99 -9.73 -4.23
N VAL A 38 -34.97 -8.84 -5.23
CA VAL A 38 -34.00 -7.75 -5.39
C VAL A 38 -34.71 -6.49 -5.91
N THR A 39 -34.06 -5.35 -5.80
CA THR A 39 -34.50 -4.09 -6.37
C THR A 39 -34.27 -4.10 -7.88
N LEU A 40 -35.31 -3.83 -8.66
CA LEU A 40 -35.25 -3.65 -10.11
C LEU A 40 -35.14 -2.16 -10.45
N ARG A 41 -34.21 -1.82 -11.34
CA ARG A 41 -33.95 -0.44 -11.78
C ARG A 41 -33.99 -0.32 -13.30
N ALA A 42 -34.42 0.84 -13.78
CA ALA A 42 -34.31 1.17 -15.19
C ALA A 42 -32.82 1.33 -15.57
N GLY A 43 -32.37 0.63 -16.61
CA GLY A 43 -30.97 0.67 -17.05
C GLY A 43 -30.62 1.88 -17.91
N ARG A 44 -31.63 2.54 -18.50
CA ARG A 44 -31.47 3.67 -19.43
C ARG A 44 -32.61 4.66 -19.28
N ASP A 45 -32.37 5.87 -19.76
CA ASP A 45 -33.42 6.83 -20.01
C ASP A 45 -34.27 6.35 -21.19
N GLU A 46 -35.58 6.31 -20.98
CA GLU A 46 -36.54 5.88 -21.99
C GLU A 46 -37.65 6.91 -22.15
N PRO A 47 -37.99 7.26 -23.41
CA PRO A 47 -39.06 8.19 -23.67
C PRO A 47 -40.42 7.62 -23.22
N ALA A 48 -41.30 8.51 -22.81
CA ALA A 48 -42.68 8.20 -22.44
C ALA A 48 -43.47 7.78 -23.68
N VAL A 49 -43.50 6.48 -24.00
CA VAL A 49 -44.32 5.93 -25.10
C VAL A 49 -45.70 5.51 -24.58
N GLU A 50 -45.76 4.77 -23.47
CA GLU A 50 -46.98 4.41 -22.75
C GLU A 50 -46.73 4.53 -21.22
N GLY A 51 -47.10 5.67 -20.63
CA GLY A 51 -46.84 6.00 -19.22
C GLY A 51 -45.66 6.98 -19.02
N PRO A 52 -45.30 7.35 -17.78
CA PRO A 52 -44.17 8.23 -17.52
C PRO A 52 -42.87 7.64 -18.08
N GLY A 53 -42.00 8.51 -18.61
CA GLY A 53 -40.67 8.12 -19.09
C GLY A 53 -39.82 7.62 -17.94
N LEU A 54 -39.03 6.57 -18.17
CA LEU A 54 -38.15 6.01 -17.16
C LEU A 54 -36.79 6.69 -17.22
N ARG A 55 -36.22 7.05 -16.08
CA ARG A 55 -34.83 7.54 -16.01
C ARG A 55 -33.87 6.43 -15.65
N ALA A 56 -32.65 6.48 -16.18
CA ALA A 56 -31.59 5.56 -15.80
C ALA A 56 -31.34 5.62 -14.28
N GLY A 57 -31.33 4.44 -13.63
CA GLY A 57 -31.16 4.30 -12.19
C GLY A 57 -32.44 4.44 -11.36
N GLU A 58 -33.57 4.80 -11.98
CA GLU A 58 -34.87 4.89 -11.31
C GLU A 58 -35.33 3.50 -10.82
N VAL A 59 -35.85 3.46 -9.59
CA VAL A 59 -36.31 2.22 -8.97
C VAL A 59 -37.70 1.89 -9.47
N LEU A 60 -37.82 0.80 -10.24
CA LEU A 60 -39.10 0.26 -10.68
C LEU A 60 -39.78 -0.48 -9.54
N VAL A 61 -39.05 -1.42 -8.93
CA VAL A 61 -39.54 -2.25 -7.83
C VAL A 61 -38.46 -2.36 -6.79
N GLY A 62 -38.77 -2.00 -5.54
CA GLY A 62 -37.85 -2.17 -4.42
C GLY A 62 -37.77 -3.61 -3.93
N ALA A 63 -36.59 -4.04 -3.48
CA ALA A 63 -36.43 -5.32 -2.80
C ALA A 63 -37.46 -5.50 -1.67
N ARG A 64 -38.00 -6.71 -1.53
CA ARG A 64 -39.01 -7.13 -0.54
C ARG A 64 -40.39 -6.48 -0.66
N ARG A 65 -40.64 -5.62 -1.65
CA ARG A 65 -41.97 -5.09 -1.98
C ARG A 65 -42.90 -6.22 -2.40
N LEU A 66 -44.14 -6.19 -1.91
CA LEU A 66 -45.19 -7.09 -2.35
C LEU A 66 -45.64 -6.68 -3.76
N LEU A 67 -45.55 -7.59 -4.71
CA LEU A 67 -45.79 -7.30 -6.13
C LEU A 67 -47.29 -7.17 -6.42
N SER A 68 -47.69 -6.00 -6.90
CA SER A 68 -49.01 -5.73 -7.46
C SER A 68 -49.04 -6.02 -8.97
N GLU A 69 -50.24 -6.12 -9.54
CA GLU A 69 -50.42 -6.26 -11.00
C GLU A 69 -49.83 -5.09 -11.80
N GLU A 70 -49.80 -3.88 -11.22
CA GLU A 70 -49.13 -2.73 -11.82
C GLU A 70 -47.61 -2.89 -11.85
N ASP A 71 -47.01 -3.39 -10.76
CA ASP A 71 -45.57 -3.65 -10.70
C ASP A 71 -45.16 -4.70 -11.75
N LEU A 72 -45.98 -5.73 -11.96
CA LEU A 72 -45.75 -6.74 -13.00
C LEU A 72 -45.88 -6.20 -14.43
N ARG A 73 -46.75 -5.21 -14.66
CA ARG A 73 -46.80 -4.49 -15.95
C ARG A 73 -45.50 -3.75 -16.21
N GLN A 74 -44.97 -3.06 -15.20
CA GLN A 74 -43.69 -2.34 -15.31
C GLN A 74 -42.52 -3.29 -15.53
N ILE A 75 -42.47 -4.42 -14.83
CA ILE A 75 -41.45 -5.47 -15.03
C ILE A 75 -41.50 -6.01 -16.46
N ARG A 76 -42.69 -6.38 -16.96
CA ARG A 76 -42.85 -6.90 -18.34
C ARG A 76 -42.45 -5.89 -19.40
N ARG A 77 -42.78 -4.61 -19.18
CA ARG A 77 -42.33 -3.52 -20.06
C ARG A 77 -40.79 -3.48 -20.10
N TRP A 78 -40.16 -3.46 -18.93
CA TRP A 78 -38.70 -3.48 -18.80
C TRP A 78 -38.05 -4.73 -19.42
N GLU A 79 -38.66 -5.91 -19.27
CA GLU A 79 -38.18 -7.16 -19.87
C GLU A 79 -38.21 -7.09 -21.39
N ALA A 80 -39.29 -6.57 -21.98
CA ALA A 80 -39.40 -6.40 -23.43
C ALA A 80 -38.30 -5.46 -23.98
N LEU A 81 -37.99 -4.39 -23.25
CA LEU A 81 -36.94 -3.43 -23.60
C LEU A 81 -35.53 -4.02 -23.45
N ARG A 82 -35.34 -4.89 -22.45
CA ARG A 82 -34.05 -5.54 -22.15
C ARG A 82 -33.79 -6.80 -22.97
N ALA A 83 -34.82 -7.51 -23.45
CA ALA A 83 -34.67 -8.76 -24.22
C ALA A 83 -33.71 -8.61 -25.41
N ASP A 84 -33.80 -7.46 -26.07
CA ASP A 84 -33.02 -7.11 -27.25
C ASP A 84 -31.64 -6.52 -26.90
N ALA A 85 -31.56 -5.75 -25.82
CA ALA A 85 -30.36 -5.03 -25.38
C ALA A 85 -29.37 -5.93 -24.63
N PHE A 86 -29.89 -6.84 -23.81
CA PHE A 86 -29.15 -7.77 -22.95
C PHE A 86 -28.05 -8.56 -23.69
N PRO A 87 -28.34 -9.33 -24.76
CA PRO A 87 -27.30 -10.09 -25.46
C PRO A 87 -26.32 -9.20 -26.23
N ARG A 88 -26.77 -8.02 -26.71
CA ARG A 88 -25.93 -7.08 -27.45
C ARG A 88 -24.89 -6.37 -26.57
N GLU A 89 -25.14 -6.24 -25.28
CA GLU A 89 -24.27 -5.50 -24.35
C GLU A 89 -23.21 -6.37 -23.69
N ILE A 90 -23.39 -7.69 -23.65
CA ILE A 90 -22.43 -8.63 -23.04
C ILE A 90 -21.01 -8.46 -23.60
N PRO A 91 -20.77 -8.41 -24.93
CA PRO A 91 -19.41 -8.22 -25.46
C PRO A 91 -18.79 -6.89 -25.05
N ALA A 92 -19.58 -5.81 -25.02
CA ALA A 92 -19.09 -4.49 -24.65
C ALA A 92 -18.73 -4.43 -23.15
N VAL A 93 -19.56 -5.02 -22.28
CA VAL A 93 -19.29 -5.11 -20.84
C VAL A 93 -18.05 -5.97 -20.58
N LEU A 94 -17.91 -7.12 -21.25
CA LEU A 94 -16.71 -7.97 -21.13
C LEU A 94 -15.44 -7.25 -21.60
N LEU A 95 -15.50 -6.56 -22.74
CA LEU A 95 -14.38 -5.77 -23.26
C LEU A 95 -13.98 -4.67 -22.29
N LEU A 96 -14.95 -3.92 -21.75
CA LEU A 96 -14.72 -2.87 -20.76
C LEU A 96 -14.12 -3.44 -19.46
N SER A 97 -14.57 -4.62 -19.04
CA SER A 97 -14.06 -5.31 -17.86
C SER A 97 -12.60 -5.71 -18.04
N LEU A 98 -12.29 -6.32 -19.20
CA LEU A 98 -10.93 -6.70 -19.55
C LEU A 98 -10.04 -5.47 -19.66
N TRP A 99 -10.53 -4.41 -20.31
CA TRP A 99 -9.83 -3.15 -20.44
C TRP A 99 -9.53 -2.52 -19.07
N ALA A 100 -10.47 -2.50 -18.13
CA ALA A 100 -10.23 -1.97 -16.79
C ALA A 100 -9.08 -2.70 -16.07
N VAL A 101 -9.01 -4.03 -16.21
CA VAL A 101 -7.92 -4.84 -15.64
C VAL A 101 -6.59 -4.57 -16.34
N VAL A 102 -6.59 -4.54 -17.68
CA VAL A 102 -5.39 -4.24 -18.48
C VAL A 102 -4.88 -2.83 -18.20
N PHE A 103 -5.78 -1.84 -18.19
CA PHE A 103 -5.49 -0.46 -17.83
C PHE A 103 -4.85 -0.36 -16.46
N LEU A 104 -5.41 -1.03 -15.44
CA LEU A 104 -4.80 -1.04 -14.11
C LEU A 104 -3.38 -1.62 -14.15
N PHE A 105 -3.17 -2.74 -14.86
CA PHE A 105 -1.85 -3.35 -14.95
C PHE A 105 -0.83 -2.47 -15.68
N LEU A 106 -1.25 -1.81 -16.76
CA LEU A 106 -0.41 -0.86 -17.50
C LEU A 106 -0.10 0.37 -16.65
N ALA A 107 -1.08 0.93 -15.95
CA ALA A 107 -0.87 2.06 -15.04
C ALA A 107 0.14 1.70 -13.95
N LEU A 108 0.02 0.52 -13.33
CA LEU A 108 0.97 0.07 -12.30
C LEU A 108 2.38 -0.21 -12.88
N SER A 109 2.46 -0.69 -14.12
CA SER A 109 3.73 -0.92 -14.81
C SER A 109 4.43 0.40 -15.15
N ALA A 110 3.68 1.39 -15.64
CA ALA A 110 4.18 2.73 -15.92
C ALA A 110 4.71 3.42 -14.64
N LEU A 111 4.00 3.27 -13.51
CA LEU A 111 4.48 3.78 -12.22
C LEU A 111 5.80 3.14 -11.78
N LYS A 112 5.95 1.84 -12.04
CA LYS A 112 7.17 1.10 -11.74
C LYS A 112 8.34 1.57 -12.62
N GLU A 113 8.10 1.84 -13.90
CA GLU A 113 9.11 2.35 -14.84
C GLU A 113 9.53 3.79 -14.51
N ALA A 114 8.57 4.64 -14.08
CA ALA A 114 8.83 6.02 -13.67
C ALA A 114 9.63 6.16 -12.35
N GLY A 115 10.11 5.05 -11.76
CA GLY A 115 10.88 5.08 -10.52
C GLY A 115 10.06 5.42 -9.26
N LEU A 116 8.74 5.61 -9.40
CA LEU A 116 7.81 5.89 -8.31
C LEU A 116 7.48 4.60 -7.54
N ARG A 117 8.51 4.01 -6.91
CA ARG A 117 8.42 2.76 -6.14
C ARG A 117 7.73 3.02 -4.80
N GLY A 118 6.43 2.73 -4.73
CA GLY A 118 5.71 2.49 -3.48
C GLY A 118 5.47 0.99 -3.23
N ARG A 119 5.02 0.65 -2.02
CA ARG A 119 4.49 -0.69 -1.68
C ARG A 119 3.15 -0.94 -2.37
N VAL A 120 3.18 -1.14 -3.69
CA VAL A 120 1.98 -1.41 -4.47
C VAL A 120 1.84 -2.91 -4.69
N SER A 121 0.70 -3.46 -4.27
CA SER A 121 0.29 -4.83 -4.49
C SER A 121 -0.86 -4.87 -5.50
N PRO A 122 -0.59 -5.25 -6.76
CA PRO A 122 -1.64 -5.38 -7.78
C PRO A 122 -2.77 -6.32 -7.36
N SER A 123 -2.44 -7.41 -6.65
CA SER A 123 -3.42 -8.38 -6.18
C SER A 123 -4.37 -7.77 -5.13
N LEU A 124 -3.85 -6.90 -4.25
CA LEU A 124 -4.67 -6.22 -3.26
C LEU A 124 -5.60 -5.21 -3.93
N LEU A 125 -5.10 -4.41 -4.87
CA LEU A 125 -5.94 -3.45 -5.62
C LEU A 125 -7.06 -4.14 -6.39
N LEU A 126 -6.77 -5.32 -6.98
CA LEU A 126 -7.77 -6.13 -7.66
C LEU A 126 -8.82 -6.70 -6.69
N ALA A 127 -8.41 -7.12 -5.49
CA ALA A 127 -9.33 -7.56 -4.44
C ALA A 127 -10.19 -6.39 -3.90
N LEU A 128 -9.63 -5.18 -3.78
CA LEU A 128 -10.39 -3.99 -3.39
C LEU A 128 -11.39 -3.56 -4.47
N LEU A 129 -11.03 -3.69 -5.75
CA LEU A 129 -11.95 -3.46 -6.87
C LEU A 129 -13.12 -4.44 -6.84
N LEU A 130 -12.84 -5.72 -6.63
CA LEU A 130 -13.86 -6.73 -6.45
C LEU A 130 -14.77 -6.41 -5.25
N LEU A 131 -14.18 -6.02 -4.13
CA LEU A 131 -14.93 -5.62 -2.94
C LEU A 131 -15.85 -4.42 -3.23
N GLN A 132 -15.36 -3.38 -3.93
CA GLN A 132 -16.19 -2.25 -4.32
C GLN A 132 -17.36 -2.69 -5.21
N ALA A 133 -17.11 -3.53 -6.22
CA ALA A 133 -18.15 -4.02 -7.11
C ALA A 133 -19.24 -4.79 -6.33
N LEU A 134 -18.85 -5.63 -5.38
CA LEU A 134 -19.77 -6.35 -4.50
C LEU A 134 -20.56 -5.41 -3.57
N VAL A 135 -19.90 -4.42 -2.97
CA VAL A 135 -20.57 -3.42 -2.12
C VAL A 135 -21.59 -2.62 -2.92
N PHE A 136 -21.22 -2.14 -4.10
CA PHE A 136 -22.13 -1.39 -4.98
C PHE A 136 -23.31 -2.25 -5.39
N LYS A 137 -23.06 -3.47 -5.86
CA LYS A 137 -24.12 -4.40 -6.25
C LYS A 137 -25.05 -4.72 -5.08
N GLY A 138 -24.50 -4.96 -3.88
CA GLY A 138 -25.29 -5.21 -2.67
C GLY A 138 -26.20 -4.03 -2.31
N ILE A 139 -25.67 -2.80 -2.35
CA ILE A 139 -26.47 -1.59 -2.12
C ILE A 139 -27.58 -1.47 -3.17
N LEU A 140 -27.27 -1.60 -4.45
CA LEU A 140 -28.24 -1.43 -5.53
C LEU A 140 -29.32 -2.52 -5.55
N ALA A 141 -28.95 -3.77 -5.24
CA ALA A 141 -29.84 -4.92 -5.27
C ALA A 141 -30.75 -5.04 -4.04
N PHE A 142 -30.32 -4.55 -2.87
CA PHE A 142 -31.07 -4.73 -1.61
C PHE A 142 -31.63 -3.44 -1.01
N THR A 143 -31.37 -2.29 -1.62
CA THR A 143 -31.90 -1.01 -1.17
C THR A 143 -32.56 -0.25 -2.32
N THR A 144 -33.36 0.76 -1.97
CA THR A 144 -33.94 1.73 -2.90
C THR A 144 -33.12 3.02 -2.98
N LEU A 145 -31.90 3.02 -2.44
CA LEU A 145 -31.03 4.19 -2.46
C LEU A 145 -30.71 4.61 -3.91
N PRO A 146 -30.63 5.91 -4.22
CA PRO A 146 -30.29 6.35 -5.57
C PRO A 146 -28.80 6.09 -5.88
N LEU A 147 -28.42 6.17 -7.16
CA LEU A 147 -27.04 5.92 -7.60
C LEU A 147 -26.03 6.87 -6.93
N GLU A 148 -26.47 8.09 -6.63
CA GLU A 148 -25.69 9.12 -5.95
C GLU A 148 -25.30 8.75 -4.52
N ALA A 149 -26.03 7.83 -3.88
CA ALA A 149 -25.72 7.35 -2.54
C ALA A 149 -24.59 6.31 -2.50
N LEU A 150 -24.09 5.86 -3.67
CA LEU A 150 -23.02 4.86 -3.72
C LEU A 150 -21.73 5.42 -3.12
N PRO A 151 -21.04 4.67 -2.25
CA PRO A 151 -19.84 5.14 -1.56
C PRO A 151 -18.60 5.10 -2.48
N VAL A 152 -18.56 5.97 -3.49
CA VAL A 152 -17.52 6.03 -4.53
C VAL A 152 -16.12 6.23 -3.97
N ALA A 153 -16.01 6.97 -2.87
CA ALA A 153 -14.73 7.23 -2.21
C ALA A 153 -14.14 6.01 -1.48
N LEU A 154 -14.88 4.91 -1.35
CA LEU A 154 -14.47 3.74 -0.58
C LEU A 154 -13.14 3.15 -1.07
N LEU A 155 -13.01 2.92 -2.38
CA LEU A 155 -11.80 2.31 -2.95
C LEU A 155 -10.56 3.21 -2.79
N PRO A 156 -10.60 4.51 -3.14
CA PRO A 156 -9.51 5.44 -2.83
C PRO A 156 -9.10 5.42 -1.36
N PHE A 157 -10.06 5.46 -0.44
CA PHE A 157 -9.81 5.46 1.00
C PHE A 157 -9.19 4.15 1.49
N LEU A 158 -9.69 3.00 1.03
CA LEU A 158 -9.11 1.70 1.36
C LEU A 158 -7.69 1.55 0.79
N ALA A 159 -7.48 1.91 -0.48
CA ALA A 159 -6.17 1.79 -1.13
C ALA A 159 -5.11 2.66 -0.44
N ILE A 160 -5.45 3.91 -0.10
CA ILE A 160 -4.53 4.82 0.61
C ILE A 160 -4.36 4.38 2.07
N GLY A 161 -5.43 3.96 2.75
CA GLY A 161 -5.38 3.44 4.11
C GLY A 161 -4.57 2.14 4.27
N LEU A 162 -4.44 1.36 3.19
CA LEU A 162 -3.58 0.17 3.06
C LEU A 162 -2.22 0.47 2.42
N ARG A 163 -1.81 1.74 2.41
CA ARG A 163 -0.48 2.22 1.99
C ARG A 163 -0.11 1.85 0.54
N GLN A 164 -1.08 1.74 -0.36
CA GLN A 164 -0.84 1.47 -1.79
C GLN A 164 -0.33 2.71 -2.56
N GLY A 165 -0.39 3.89 -1.96
CA GLY A 165 0.02 5.16 -2.59
C GLY A 165 -1.09 5.79 -3.43
N ARG A 166 -1.04 7.12 -3.60
CA ARG A 166 -2.09 7.92 -4.25
C ARG A 166 -2.25 7.60 -5.74
N LEU A 167 -1.15 7.42 -6.45
CA LEU A 167 -1.20 7.13 -7.90
C LEU A 167 -1.77 5.74 -8.19
N ALA A 168 -1.43 4.74 -7.37
CA ALA A 168 -2.02 3.41 -7.50
C ALA A 168 -3.50 3.42 -7.11
N ALA A 169 -3.88 4.18 -6.09
CA ALA A 169 -5.28 4.40 -5.72
C ALA A 169 -6.07 5.11 -6.84
N LEU A 170 -5.47 6.09 -7.52
CA LEU A 170 -6.08 6.76 -8.68
C LEU A 170 -6.26 5.78 -9.85
N GLY A 171 -5.23 4.99 -10.19
CA GLY A 171 -5.34 3.98 -11.24
C GLY A 171 -6.41 2.92 -10.93
N ALA A 172 -6.47 2.46 -9.67
CA ALA A 172 -7.52 1.55 -9.22
C ALA A 172 -8.91 2.21 -9.28
N PHE A 173 -9.04 3.46 -8.84
CA PHE A 173 -10.29 4.20 -8.94
C PHE A 173 -10.77 4.33 -10.39
N LEU A 174 -9.90 4.73 -11.32
CA LEU A 174 -10.25 4.87 -12.73
C LEU A 174 -10.66 3.52 -13.34
N ALA A 175 -9.99 2.43 -13.00
CA ALA A 175 -10.42 1.09 -13.38
C ALA A 175 -11.81 0.75 -12.80
N GLY A 176 -12.05 1.07 -11.53
CA GLY A 176 -13.35 0.89 -10.87
C GLY A 176 -14.46 1.75 -11.47
N PHE A 177 -14.15 2.96 -11.91
CA PHE A 177 -15.06 3.85 -12.63
C PHE A 177 -15.48 3.24 -13.98
N LEU A 178 -14.54 2.69 -14.73
CA LEU A 178 -14.85 1.97 -15.98
C LEU A 178 -15.76 0.76 -15.71
N LEU A 179 -15.52 0.01 -14.63
CA LEU A 179 -16.40 -1.09 -14.22
C LEU A 179 -17.77 -0.60 -13.72
N ALA A 180 -17.87 0.61 -13.16
CA ALA A 180 -19.15 1.13 -12.71
C ALA A 180 -20.02 1.66 -13.87
N ALA A 181 -19.43 1.93 -15.04
CA ALA A 181 -20.13 2.58 -16.16
C ALA A 181 -21.43 1.88 -16.61
N PRO A 182 -21.52 0.52 -16.71
CA PRO A 182 -22.78 -0.15 -17.03
C PRO A 182 -23.87 0.04 -15.97
N LEU A 183 -23.48 0.29 -14.71
CA LEU A 183 -24.40 0.45 -13.57
C LEU A 183 -24.90 1.89 -13.39
N LEU A 184 -24.11 2.88 -13.80
CA LEU A 184 -24.35 4.30 -13.52
C LEU A 184 -25.32 4.98 -14.51
N GLY A 185 -25.73 4.28 -15.58
CA GLY A 185 -26.49 4.86 -16.67
C GLY A 185 -25.65 5.75 -17.58
N ARG A 186 -26.23 6.24 -18.68
CA ARG A 186 -25.52 7.08 -19.68
C ARG A 186 -25.60 8.58 -19.38
N SER A 187 -25.86 8.98 -18.14
CA SER A 187 -25.98 10.39 -17.77
C SER A 187 -24.61 11.02 -17.47
N PHE A 188 -24.34 12.16 -18.10
CA PHE A 188 -23.11 12.92 -17.88
C PHE A 188 -22.97 13.35 -16.41
N ASP A 189 -24.07 13.77 -15.78
CA ASP A 189 -24.07 14.27 -14.41
C ASP A 189 -23.64 13.20 -13.41
N THR A 190 -24.18 11.98 -13.54
CA THR A 190 -23.84 10.89 -12.62
C THR A 190 -22.40 10.44 -12.83
N ALA A 191 -21.96 10.28 -14.09
CA ALA A 191 -20.58 9.93 -14.40
C ALA A 191 -19.57 11.00 -13.92
N GLY A 192 -19.88 12.27 -14.17
CA GLY A 192 -19.07 13.41 -13.74
C GLY A 192 -18.99 13.53 -12.21
N GLY A 193 -20.11 13.35 -11.51
CA GLY A 193 -20.15 13.36 -10.05
C GLY A 193 -19.32 12.23 -9.43
N VAL A 194 -19.40 11.02 -9.98
CA VAL A 194 -18.59 9.87 -9.54
C VAL A 194 -17.09 10.13 -9.77
N LEU A 195 -16.71 10.62 -10.95
CA LEU A 195 -15.33 10.98 -11.25
C LEU A 195 -14.78 12.03 -10.28
N LEU A 196 -15.55 13.11 -10.06
CA LEU A 196 -15.17 14.17 -9.13
C LEU A 196 -15.02 13.64 -7.70
N ALA A 197 -15.97 12.85 -7.22
CA ALA A 197 -15.93 12.28 -5.87
C ALA A 197 -14.71 11.37 -5.65
N GLY A 198 -14.43 10.48 -6.59
CA GLY A 198 -13.31 9.54 -6.45
C GLY A 198 -11.95 10.21 -6.59
N THR A 199 -11.81 11.17 -7.51
CA THR A 199 -10.57 11.97 -7.61
C THR A 199 -10.37 12.87 -6.38
N ALA A 200 -11.42 13.54 -5.90
CA ALA A 200 -11.38 14.27 -4.64
C ALA A 200 -10.99 13.37 -3.47
N ALA A 201 -11.49 12.14 -3.42
CA ALA A 201 -11.13 11.17 -2.39
C ALA A 201 -9.65 10.82 -2.41
N VAL A 202 -9.04 10.65 -3.59
CA VAL A 202 -7.57 10.44 -3.71
C VAL A 202 -6.79 11.65 -3.18
N MET A 203 -7.26 12.87 -3.46
CA MET A 203 -6.60 14.12 -3.08
C MET A 203 -6.72 14.39 -1.57
N PHE A 204 -7.93 14.27 -1.03
CA PHE A 204 -8.24 14.60 0.36
C PHE A 204 -7.93 13.48 1.34
N ALA A 205 -7.77 12.23 0.87
CA ALA A 205 -7.43 11.12 1.74
C ALA A 205 -6.19 11.42 2.60
N PRO A 206 -6.31 11.32 3.94
CA PRO A 206 -5.20 11.57 4.82
C PRO A 206 -4.17 10.44 4.73
N ARG A 207 -2.90 10.77 5.00
CA ARG A 207 -1.83 9.76 5.13
C ARG A 207 -2.16 8.76 6.24
N GLU A 208 -2.68 9.27 7.35
CA GLU A 208 -3.19 8.46 8.46
C GLU A 208 -4.71 8.48 8.48
N PHE A 209 -5.30 7.34 8.17
CA PHE A 209 -6.76 7.15 8.15
C PHE A 209 -7.31 6.98 9.57
N ARG A 210 -7.32 8.07 10.35
CA ARG A 210 -7.95 8.16 11.69
C ARG A 210 -9.34 8.79 11.57
N TRP A 211 -10.19 8.60 12.57
CA TRP A 211 -11.59 9.05 12.50
C TRP A 211 -11.75 10.53 12.15
N ARG A 212 -10.97 11.44 12.77
CA ARG A 212 -11.05 12.89 12.52
C ARG A 212 -10.65 13.26 11.09
N SER A 213 -9.49 12.76 10.66
CA SER A 213 -8.93 13.09 9.35
C SER A 213 -9.73 12.44 8.21
N ALA A 214 -10.22 11.22 8.42
CA ALA A 214 -11.11 10.54 7.49
C ALA A 214 -12.46 11.25 7.35
N LEU A 215 -13.05 11.70 8.47
CA LEU A 215 -14.31 12.44 8.45
C LEU A 215 -14.17 13.74 7.67
N LEU A 216 -13.16 14.56 7.97
CA LEU A 216 -12.92 15.83 7.26
C LEU A 216 -12.72 15.62 5.75
N ALA A 217 -11.89 14.65 5.37
CA ALA A 217 -11.69 14.31 3.96
C ALA A 217 -13.01 13.90 3.29
N SER A 218 -13.81 13.07 3.96
CA SER A 218 -15.08 12.55 3.44
C SER A 218 -16.18 13.59 3.31
N LEU A 219 -16.22 14.57 4.21
CA LEU A 219 -17.14 15.72 4.13
C LEU A 219 -16.78 16.59 2.93
N GLY A 220 -15.49 16.82 2.68
CA GLY A 220 -15.02 17.52 1.49
C GLY A 220 -15.40 16.81 0.19
N VAL A 221 -15.25 15.49 0.14
CA VAL A 221 -15.67 14.67 -1.02
C VAL A 221 -17.17 14.78 -1.25
N GLY A 222 -17.99 14.57 -0.21
CA GLY A 222 -19.44 14.66 -0.30
C GLY A 222 -19.91 16.05 -0.73
N LEU A 223 -19.31 17.11 -0.18
CA LEU A 223 -19.63 18.50 -0.52
C LEU A 223 -19.34 18.79 -2.00
N LEU A 224 -18.18 18.36 -2.51
CA LEU A 224 -17.83 18.56 -3.93
C LEU A 224 -18.78 17.81 -4.87
N GLN A 225 -19.11 16.56 -4.53
CA GLN A 225 -20.04 15.77 -5.34
C GLN A 225 -21.45 16.38 -5.33
N ALA A 226 -21.94 16.80 -4.17
CA ALA A 226 -23.23 17.45 -4.02
C ALA A 226 -23.28 18.79 -4.76
N ALA A 227 -22.23 19.60 -4.67
CA ALA A 227 -22.14 20.87 -5.38
C ALA A 227 -22.14 20.67 -6.90
N PHE A 228 -21.39 19.68 -7.41
CA PHE A 228 -21.37 19.36 -8.83
C PHE A 228 -22.75 18.95 -9.34
N LEU A 229 -23.45 18.05 -8.64
CA LEU A 229 -24.78 17.61 -9.06
C LEU A 229 -25.84 18.71 -8.95
N ALA A 230 -25.71 19.58 -7.96
CA ALA A 230 -26.60 20.73 -7.82
C ALA A 230 -26.42 21.73 -8.98
N LEU A 231 -25.17 21.94 -9.44
CA LEU A 231 -24.87 22.78 -10.60
C LEU A 231 -25.27 22.12 -11.92
N ALA A 232 -25.05 20.81 -12.07
CA ALA A 232 -25.41 20.07 -13.27
C ALA A 232 -26.94 19.98 -13.46
N GLY A 233 -27.69 19.88 -12.36
CA GLY A 233 -29.15 19.88 -12.36
C GLY A 233 -29.81 21.25 -12.37
N ALA A 234 -29.04 22.34 -12.37
CA ALA A 234 -29.58 23.68 -12.48
C ALA A 234 -29.85 23.99 -13.97
N ASP A 235 -31.11 24.21 -14.32
CA ASP A 235 -31.44 24.90 -15.57
C ASP A 235 -30.66 26.22 -15.54
N GLY A 236 -29.87 26.54 -16.56
CA GLY A 236 -28.88 27.65 -16.57
C GLY A 236 -29.39 29.05 -16.20
N THR A 237 -30.66 29.20 -15.83
CA THR A 237 -31.31 30.33 -15.18
C THR A 237 -30.93 30.50 -13.69
N GLY A 238 -30.37 29.48 -13.04
CA GLY A 238 -29.91 29.54 -11.63
C GLY A 238 -28.71 30.46 -11.40
N LEU A 239 -27.92 30.71 -12.46
CA LEU A 239 -26.80 31.66 -12.49
C LEU A 239 -27.16 32.93 -13.28
N ALA A 240 -28.45 33.29 -13.35
CA ALA A 240 -28.86 34.55 -13.93
C ALA A 240 -28.13 35.72 -13.22
N ALA A 241 -27.45 36.56 -14.01
CA ALA A 241 -26.74 37.72 -13.49
C ALA A 241 -27.70 38.60 -12.66
N GLY A 242 -27.35 38.83 -11.39
CA GLY A 242 -28.11 39.68 -10.46
C GLY A 242 -28.94 38.94 -9.40
N ALA A 243 -28.97 37.60 -9.37
CA ALA A 243 -29.59 36.87 -8.25
C ALA A 243 -28.78 37.03 -6.96
N SER A 244 -29.45 37.26 -5.83
CA SER A 244 -28.80 37.25 -4.52
C SER A 244 -28.35 35.83 -4.16
N ALA A 245 -27.30 35.69 -3.33
CA ALA A 245 -26.82 34.39 -2.88
C ALA A 245 -27.93 33.56 -2.21
N ALA A 246 -28.86 34.20 -1.51
CA ALA A 246 -30.01 33.55 -0.87
C ALA A 246 -31.01 33.00 -1.90
N GLU A 247 -31.28 33.72 -2.99
CA GLU A 247 -32.18 33.26 -4.04
C GLU A 247 -31.56 32.14 -4.89
N ALA A 248 -30.25 32.21 -5.14
CA ALA A 248 -29.51 31.10 -5.77
C ALA A 248 -29.54 29.83 -4.90
N LEU A 249 -29.32 29.96 -3.59
CA LEU A 249 -29.42 28.85 -2.63
C LEU A 249 -30.82 28.26 -2.57
N ARG A 250 -31.86 29.10 -2.56
CA ARG A 250 -33.26 28.65 -2.53
C ARG A 250 -33.63 27.89 -3.80
N ARG A 251 -33.22 28.40 -4.98
CA ARG A 251 -33.43 27.70 -6.26
C ARG A 251 -32.67 26.38 -6.37
N LEU A 252 -31.45 26.31 -5.82
CA LEU A 252 -30.70 25.05 -5.72
C LEU A 252 -31.40 24.06 -4.78
N ALA A 253 -31.96 24.52 -3.66
CA ALA A 253 -32.71 23.70 -2.71
C ALA A 253 -34.06 23.22 -3.25
N ASP A 254 -34.72 24.02 -4.09
CA ASP A 254 -36.00 23.69 -4.72
C ASP A 254 -35.82 22.88 -6.02
N SER A 255 -34.58 22.73 -6.51
CA SER A 255 -34.29 21.97 -7.73
C SER A 255 -34.58 20.49 -7.58
N ALA A 256 -34.98 19.83 -8.67
CA ALA A 256 -35.08 18.36 -8.72
C ALA A 256 -33.75 17.65 -8.37
N GLY A 257 -32.63 18.38 -8.42
CA GLY A 257 -31.30 17.93 -8.01
C GLY A 257 -31.05 17.94 -6.49
N ALA A 258 -31.84 18.65 -5.69
CA ALA A 258 -31.59 18.80 -4.25
C ALA A 258 -31.57 17.46 -3.49
N GLY A 259 -32.50 16.56 -3.83
CA GLY A 259 -32.50 15.20 -3.29
C GLY A 259 -31.27 14.39 -3.69
N ARG A 260 -30.85 14.49 -4.96
CA ARG A 260 -29.66 13.79 -5.49
C ARG A 260 -28.37 14.30 -4.83
N SER A 261 -28.26 15.62 -4.65
CA SER A 261 -27.14 16.28 -3.99
C SER A 261 -27.05 15.93 -2.51
N GLY A 262 -28.19 15.79 -1.82
CA GLY A 262 -28.23 15.30 -0.43
C GLY A 262 -27.66 13.88 -0.29
N TRP A 263 -28.07 12.96 -1.16
CA TRP A 263 -27.53 11.59 -1.17
C TRP A 263 -26.04 11.54 -1.53
N ALA A 264 -25.61 12.33 -2.51
CA ALA A 264 -24.20 12.47 -2.87
C ALA A 264 -23.35 13.03 -1.71
N PHE A 265 -23.88 14.00 -0.95
CA PHE A 265 -23.20 14.50 0.24
C PHE A 265 -22.98 13.38 1.27
N LEU A 266 -24.03 12.61 1.55
CA LEU A 266 -23.99 11.51 2.53
C LEU A 266 -23.11 10.34 2.07
N ALA A 267 -22.95 10.13 0.77
CA ALA A 267 -22.10 9.08 0.21
C ALA A 267 -20.62 9.22 0.64
N GLY A 268 -20.12 10.44 0.80
CA GLY A 268 -18.76 10.72 1.28
C GLY A 268 -18.52 10.16 2.70
N PRO A 269 -19.21 10.67 3.73
CA PRO A 269 -19.13 10.14 5.09
C PRO A 269 -19.46 8.65 5.19
N ALA A 270 -20.43 8.15 4.42
CA ALA A 270 -20.73 6.72 4.37
C ALA A 270 -19.51 5.89 3.89
N ALA A 271 -18.82 6.35 2.85
CA ALA A 271 -17.60 5.72 2.36
C ALA A 271 -16.47 5.73 3.41
N ALA A 272 -16.27 6.83 4.13
CA ALA A 272 -15.26 6.88 5.19
C ALA A 272 -15.62 6.02 6.41
N GLY A 273 -16.89 6.00 6.82
CA GLY A 273 -17.36 5.12 7.88
C GLY A 273 -17.14 3.65 7.54
N LEU A 274 -17.50 3.25 6.31
CA LEU A 274 -17.26 1.89 5.83
C LEU A 274 -15.76 1.58 5.69
N ALA A 275 -14.95 2.52 5.22
CA ALA A 275 -13.49 2.35 5.16
C ALA A 275 -12.88 2.17 6.55
N LEU A 276 -13.26 2.99 7.53
CA LEU A 276 -12.79 2.88 8.92
C LEU A 276 -13.20 1.55 9.57
N PHE A 277 -14.38 1.03 9.22
CA PHE A 277 -14.84 -0.28 9.67
C PHE A 277 -14.04 -1.44 9.05
N LEU A 278 -13.77 -1.39 7.74
CA LEU A 278 -13.11 -2.47 7.00
C LEU A 278 -11.58 -2.48 7.16
N LEU A 279 -10.95 -1.30 7.33
CA LEU A 279 -9.49 -1.16 7.36
C LEU A 279 -8.78 -2.02 8.41
N PRO A 280 -9.24 -2.12 9.68
CA PRO A 280 -8.60 -2.99 10.67
C PRO A 280 -8.53 -4.44 10.22
N GLY A 281 -9.62 -4.99 9.70
CA GLY A 281 -9.68 -6.37 9.18
C GLY A 281 -8.80 -6.57 7.96
N LEU A 282 -8.84 -5.64 7.00
CA LEU A 282 -8.02 -5.71 5.79
C LEU A 282 -6.52 -5.60 6.11
N ARG A 283 -6.13 -4.72 7.04
CA ARG A 283 -4.75 -4.63 7.55
C ARG A 283 -4.32 -5.95 8.18
N GLY A 284 -5.16 -6.52 9.04
CA GLY A 284 -4.93 -7.83 9.65
C GLY A 284 -4.70 -8.93 8.60
N LEU A 285 -5.54 -9.01 7.57
CA LEU A 285 -5.39 -9.98 6.48
C LEU A 285 -4.09 -9.78 5.69
N THR A 286 -3.73 -8.53 5.38
CA THR A 286 -2.45 -8.23 4.68
C THR A 286 -1.24 -8.59 5.54
N ALA A 287 -1.30 -8.33 6.85
CA ALA A 287 -0.25 -8.69 7.80
C ALA A 287 -0.14 -10.21 7.96
N LEU A 288 -1.25 -10.93 8.08
CA LEU A 288 -1.27 -12.39 8.15
C LEU A 288 -0.66 -13.03 6.89
N GLY A 289 -0.94 -12.50 5.70
CA GLY A 289 -0.30 -12.94 4.47
C GLY A 289 1.22 -12.75 4.48
N SER A 290 1.70 -11.60 4.97
CA SER A 290 3.14 -11.32 5.17
C SER A 290 3.74 -12.31 6.18
N LEU A 291 3.12 -12.43 7.35
CA LEU A 291 3.54 -13.31 8.44
C LEU A 291 3.63 -14.78 8.03
N LEU A 292 2.62 -15.32 7.35
CA LEU A 292 2.63 -16.71 6.88
C LEU A 292 3.73 -16.95 5.85
N SER A 293 3.99 -15.98 4.96
CA SER A 293 5.07 -16.08 3.99
C SER A 293 6.46 -15.96 4.62
N LEU A 294 6.60 -15.19 5.70
CA LEU A 294 7.88 -14.90 6.35
C LEU A 294 8.20 -15.87 7.50
N ARG A 295 7.21 -16.52 8.10
CA ARG A 295 7.36 -17.44 9.24
C ARG A 295 8.41 -18.52 9.01
N ARG A 296 8.44 -19.14 7.83
CA ARG A 296 9.44 -20.17 7.48
C ARG A 296 10.89 -19.66 7.45
N PHE A 297 11.07 -18.35 7.29
CA PHE A 297 12.37 -17.68 7.27
C PHE A 297 12.70 -17.00 8.60
N ALA A 298 11.73 -16.90 9.51
CA ALA A 298 11.93 -16.40 10.86
C ALA A 298 12.41 -17.49 11.83
N ASP A 299 12.36 -18.76 11.42
CA ASP A 299 12.88 -19.89 12.17
C ASP A 299 14.40 -19.96 12.05
N LEU A 300 15.11 -19.90 13.19
CA LEU A 300 16.57 -19.99 13.24
C LEU A 300 17.08 -21.38 12.84
N GLU A 301 16.22 -22.39 12.85
CA GLU A 301 16.55 -23.73 12.36
C GLU A 301 16.60 -23.82 10.83
N HIS A 302 16.29 -22.72 10.13
CA HIS A 302 16.36 -22.66 8.67
C HIS A 302 17.77 -23.08 8.17
N PRO A 303 17.87 -23.96 7.15
CA PRO A 303 19.15 -24.53 6.71
C PRO A 303 20.24 -23.50 6.39
N LEU A 304 19.89 -22.38 5.75
CA LEU A 304 20.84 -21.30 5.47
C LEU A 304 21.37 -20.62 6.75
N LEU A 305 20.56 -20.48 7.80
CA LEU A 305 20.99 -19.86 9.04
C LEU A 305 21.92 -20.80 9.83
N LYS A 306 21.65 -22.11 9.78
CA LYS A 306 22.58 -23.13 10.29
C LYS A 306 23.91 -23.12 9.54
N GLN A 307 23.88 -22.96 8.21
CA GLN A 307 25.10 -22.81 7.41
C GLN A 307 25.86 -21.53 7.78
N LEU A 308 25.17 -20.41 7.96
CA LEU A 308 25.77 -19.15 8.38
C LEU A 308 26.44 -19.29 9.75
N PHE A 309 25.76 -19.90 10.71
CA PHE A 309 26.31 -20.19 12.04
C PHE A 309 27.58 -21.06 11.96
N ALA A 310 27.59 -22.08 11.10
CA ALA A 310 28.73 -22.99 10.96
C ALA A 310 29.93 -22.34 10.23
N GLN A 311 29.69 -21.54 9.19
CA GLN A 311 30.73 -21.00 8.30
C GLN A 311 31.21 -19.60 8.74
N ALA A 312 30.32 -18.73 9.19
CA ALA A 312 30.60 -17.35 9.58
C ALA A 312 29.87 -16.99 10.90
N PRO A 313 30.29 -17.57 12.04
CA PRO A 313 29.59 -17.41 13.32
C PRO A 313 29.56 -15.97 13.85
N GLY A 314 30.56 -15.15 13.51
CA GLY A 314 30.58 -13.73 13.87
C GLY A 314 29.48 -12.96 13.14
N THR A 315 29.38 -13.17 11.83
CA THR A 315 28.30 -12.62 11.00
C THR A 315 26.93 -13.13 11.43
N TYR A 316 26.81 -14.38 11.85
CA TYR A 316 25.56 -14.92 12.43
C TYR A 316 25.14 -14.12 13.67
N GLN A 317 26.04 -13.92 14.62
CA GLN A 317 25.74 -13.17 15.84
C GLN A 317 25.42 -11.70 15.55
N HIS A 318 26.17 -11.07 14.65
CA HIS A 318 25.89 -9.74 14.11
C HIS A 318 24.45 -9.66 13.58
N SER A 319 24.09 -10.57 12.68
CA SER A 319 22.77 -10.60 12.05
C SER A 319 21.62 -10.75 13.06
N LEU A 320 21.80 -11.53 14.13
CA LEU A 320 20.80 -11.65 15.20
C LEU A 320 20.62 -10.34 16.00
N ASN A 321 21.71 -9.65 16.31
CA ASN A 321 21.67 -8.38 17.03
C ASN A 321 21.05 -7.28 16.16
N VAL A 322 21.43 -7.19 14.89
CA VAL A 322 20.83 -6.28 13.91
C VAL A 322 19.34 -6.57 13.79
N ALA A 323 18.93 -7.83 13.77
CA ALA A 323 17.52 -8.20 13.69
C ALA A 323 16.70 -7.70 14.88
N TYR A 324 17.26 -7.76 16.09
CA TYR A 324 16.63 -7.22 17.29
C TYR A 324 16.49 -5.69 17.22
N LEU A 325 17.57 -4.98 16.90
CA LEU A 325 17.58 -3.51 16.78
C LEU A 325 16.62 -3.03 15.69
N ALA A 326 16.68 -3.65 14.51
CA ALA A 326 15.86 -3.30 13.36
C ALA A 326 14.38 -3.55 13.65
N GLN A 327 14.03 -4.67 14.28
CA GLN A 327 12.64 -4.95 14.65
C GLN A 327 12.10 -3.91 15.64
N ALA A 328 12.84 -3.61 16.71
CA ALA A 328 12.43 -2.61 17.71
C ALA A 328 12.21 -1.23 17.08
N ALA A 329 13.16 -0.78 16.26
CA ALA A 329 13.06 0.49 15.53
C ALA A 329 11.88 0.52 14.54
N GLY A 330 11.64 -0.58 13.84
CA GLY A 330 10.53 -0.72 12.90
C GLY A 330 9.16 -0.66 13.56
N GLU A 331 8.97 -1.37 14.67
CA GLU A 331 7.70 -1.42 15.39
C GLU A 331 7.31 -0.05 15.96
N ALA A 332 8.29 0.75 16.40
CA ALA A 332 8.08 2.11 16.91
C ALA A 332 7.46 3.08 15.88
N VAL A 333 7.63 2.82 14.58
CA VAL A 333 7.08 3.63 13.48
C VAL A 333 6.00 2.90 12.67
N GLY A 334 5.56 1.73 13.12
CA GLY A 334 4.56 0.91 12.43
C GLY A 334 5.04 0.38 11.07
N ALA A 335 6.34 0.09 10.95
CA ALA A 335 6.93 -0.69 9.87
C ALA A 335 6.69 -2.21 10.10
N ASP A 336 6.96 -3.04 9.08
CA ASP A 336 6.83 -4.50 9.22
C ASP A 336 8.03 -5.08 9.99
N GLY A 337 7.89 -5.22 11.31
CA GLY A 337 8.94 -5.72 12.21
C GLY A 337 9.39 -7.15 11.89
N VAL A 338 8.48 -8.01 11.41
CA VAL A 338 8.84 -9.39 11.02
C VAL A 338 9.65 -9.39 9.73
N LEU A 339 9.30 -8.54 8.77
CA LEU A 339 10.10 -8.34 7.57
C LEU A 339 11.50 -7.82 7.91
N LEU A 340 11.62 -6.87 8.83
CA LEU A 340 12.92 -6.34 9.29
C LEU A 340 13.76 -7.42 9.97
N ARG A 341 13.16 -8.20 10.88
CA ARG A 341 13.84 -9.32 11.54
C ARG A 341 14.36 -10.35 10.54
N VAL A 342 13.51 -10.80 9.61
CA VAL A 342 13.90 -11.76 8.57
C VAL A 342 14.92 -11.14 7.60
N GLY A 343 14.75 -9.88 7.22
CA GLY A 343 15.72 -9.14 6.40
C GLY A 343 17.11 -9.13 7.02
N ALA A 344 17.19 -8.81 8.31
CA ALA A 344 18.43 -8.80 9.06
C ALA A 344 19.07 -10.19 9.19
N TYR A 345 18.30 -11.28 9.34
CA TYR A 345 18.87 -12.63 9.35
C TYR A 345 19.65 -13.00 8.08
N PHE A 346 19.29 -12.42 6.93
CA PHE A 346 19.83 -12.80 5.64
C PHE A 346 20.62 -11.69 4.91
N HIS A 347 20.70 -10.47 5.45
CA HIS A 347 21.36 -9.34 4.77
C HIS A 347 22.82 -9.64 4.39
N ASP A 348 23.52 -10.28 5.32
CA ASP A 348 24.93 -10.64 5.21
C ASP A 348 25.20 -12.10 4.85
N ILE A 349 24.19 -12.85 4.40
CA ILE A 349 24.34 -14.30 4.13
C ILE A 349 25.43 -14.61 3.08
N GLY A 350 25.75 -13.67 2.20
CA GLY A 350 26.82 -13.76 1.20
C GLY A 350 28.22 -13.78 1.80
N LYS A 351 28.43 -13.31 3.03
CA LYS A 351 29.73 -13.36 3.73
C LYS A 351 30.22 -14.79 3.98
N MET A 352 29.33 -15.79 3.90
CA MET A 352 29.68 -17.22 3.97
C MET A 352 30.70 -17.65 2.90
N ASP A 353 30.76 -16.96 1.76
CA ASP A 353 31.68 -17.31 0.66
C ASP A 353 33.16 -17.07 1.03
N ARG A 354 33.43 -16.01 1.81
CA ARG A 354 34.78 -15.64 2.29
C ARG A 354 34.73 -15.05 3.71
N PRO A 355 34.43 -15.86 4.74
CA PRO A 355 34.20 -15.35 6.09
C PRO A 355 35.38 -14.54 6.64
N GLU A 356 36.62 -14.97 6.37
CA GLU A 356 37.86 -14.35 6.83
C GLU A 356 38.10 -12.92 6.32
N ALA A 357 37.42 -12.51 5.24
CA ALA A 357 37.46 -11.13 4.76
C ALA A 357 36.72 -10.15 5.69
N PHE A 358 35.86 -10.64 6.59
CA PHE A 358 35.02 -9.80 7.43
C PHE A 358 35.50 -9.84 8.89
N VAL A 359 35.71 -8.66 9.47
CA VAL A 359 36.37 -8.49 10.77
C VAL A 359 35.68 -9.27 11.90
N GLU A 360 34.36 -9.42 11.84
CA GLU A 360 33.59 -10.16 12.85
C GLU A 360 33.88 -11.67 12.85
N ASN A 361 34.44 -12.23 11.77
CA ASN A 361 34.81 -13.64 11.68
C ASN A 361 36.33 -13.88 11.75
N GLN A 362 37.14 -12.81 11.76
CA GLN A 362 38.59 -12.94 11.83
C GLN A 362 39.03 -13.52 13.17
N ARG A 363 39.96 -14.48 13.13
CA ARG A 363 40.55 -15.11 14.31
C ARG A 363 42.03 -14.74 14.38
N ASN A 364 42.55 -14.56 15.59
CA ASN A 364 43.98 -14.31 15.86
C ASN A 364 44.54 -13.01 15.27
N GLY A 365 43.70 -12.03 14.91
CA GLY A 365 44.12 -10.72 14.44
C GLY A 365 44.71 -10.67 13.02
N LEU A 366 44.62 -11.77 12.25
CA LEU A 366 45.05 -11.79 10.85
C LEU A 366 43.96 -11.16 9.97
N ASN A 367 44.27 -10.03 9.34
CA ASN A 367 43.37 -9.34 8.43
C ASN A 367 43.86 -9.46 6.98
N PRO A 368 43.15 -10.19 6.09
CA PRO A 368 43.58 -10.35 4.68
C PRO A 368 43.67 -9.01 3.94
N HIS A 369 42.95 -7.98 4.39
CA HIS A 369 42.96 -6.65 3.79
C HIS A 369 44.25 -5.84 4.02
N ASP A 370 45.14 -6.30 4.88
CA ASP A 370 46.42 -5.62 5.13
C ASP A 370 47.36 -5.70 3.92
N HIS A 371 47.25 -6.79 3.16
CA HIS A 371 48.11 -7.10 2.00
C HIS A 371 47.46 -6.82 0.63
N LEU A 372 46.20 -6.38 0.61
CA LEU A 372 45.46 -6.10 -0.62
C LEU A 372 45.50 -4.63 -1.01
N ASP A 373 45.30 -4.36 -2.30
CA ASP A 373 44.98 -3.00 -2.74
C ASP A 373 43.61 -2.57 -2.13
N PRO A 374 43.43 -1.29 -1.73
CA PRO A 374 42.16 -0.84 -1.20
C PRO A 374 40.97 -1.05 -2.15
N ARG A 375 41.18 -0.95 -3.48
CA ARG A 375 40.12 -1.23 -4.48
C ARG A 375 39.74 -2.71 -4.50
N GLU A 376 40.74 -3.60 -4.40
CA GLU A 376 40.49 -5.05 -4.30
C GLU A 376 39.74 -5.40 -3.02
N SER A 377 40.10 -4.76 -1.91
CA SER A 377 39.39 -4.91 -0.64
C SER A 377 37.92 -4.49 -0.76
N CYS A 378 37.65 -3.34 -1.37
CA CYS A 378 36.29 -2.90 -1.67
C CYS A 378 35.55 -3.87 -2.58
N ALA A 379 36.19 -4.42 -3.62
CA ALA A 379 35.55 -5.39 -4.51
C ALA A 379 35.10 -6.66 -3.76
N ILE A 380 35.92 -7.17 -2.83
CA ILE A 380 35.56 -8.30 -1.96
C ILE A 380 34.37 -7.93 -1.08
N LEU A 381 34.39 -6.75 -0.47
CA LEU A 381 33.28 -6.28 0.35
C LEU A 381 32.00 -6.10 -0.49
N PHE A 382 32.07 -5.58 -1.71
CA PHE A 382 30.88 -5.39 -2.54
C PHE A 382 30.25 -6.72 -2.98
N ASP A 383 31.07 -7.75 -3.20
CA ASP A 383 30.59 -9.05 -3.67
C ASP A 383 29.63 -9.71 -2.67
N HIS A 384 29.76 -9.47 -1.35
CA HIS A 384 28.87 -10.10 -0.36
C HIS A 384 27.40 -9.75 -0.64
N VAL A 385 27.08 -8.52 -1.06
CA VAL A 385 25.70 -8.12 -1.39
C VAL A 385 25.19 -8.89 -2.60
N ALA A 386 26.03 -9.03 -3.64
CA ALA A 386 25.67 -9.78 -4.85
C ALA A 386 25.47 -11.28 -4.56
N ARG A 387 26.32 -11.85 -3.71
CA ARG A 387 26.22 -13.23 -3.22
C ARG A 387 24.98 -13.42 -2.36
N SER A 388 24.72 -12.52 -1.40
CA SER A 388 23.51 -12.56 -0.56
C SER A 388 22.25 -12.60 -1.42
N ARG A 389 22.17 -11.76 -2.46
CA ARG A 389 21.03 -11.75 -3.40
C ARG A 389 20.86 -13.07 -4.15
N THR A 390 21.96 -13.68 -4.58
CA THR A 390 21.97 -14.95 -5.31
C THR A 390 21.49 -16.09 -4.41
N VAL A 391 22.06 -16.21 -3.21
CA VAL A 391 21.69 -17.21 -2.20
C VAL A 391 20.24 -17.04 -1.78
N CYS A 392 19.81 -15.82 -1.46
CA CYS A 392 18.43 -15.56 -1.06
C CYS A 392 17.42 -15.90 -2.18
N ARG A 393 17.77 -15.63 -3.44
CA ARG A 393 16.93 -15.99 -4.59
C ARG A 393 16.84 -17.51 -4.76
N ALA A 394 17.95 -18.23 -4.64
CA ALA A 394 17.99 -19.68 -4.75
C ALA A 394 17.17 -20.36 -3.65
N ALA A 395 17.21 -19.84 -2.42
CA ALA A 395 16.41 -20.33 -1.29
C ALA A 395 14.95 -19.87 -1.28
N GLY A 396 14.49 -19.16 -2.32
CA GLY A 396 13.10 -18.76 -2.47
C GLY A 396 12.64 -17.71 -1.44
N LEU A 397 13.55 -16.85 -0.97
CA LEU A 397 13.19 -15.73 -0.09
C LEU A 397 12.26 -14.75 -0.86
N PRO A 398 11.23 -14.20 -0.21
CA PRO A 398 10.30 -13.28 -0.84
C PRO A 398 11.02 -12.03 -1.35
N ALA A 399 10.46 -11.41 -2.39
CA ALA A 399 11.01 -10.18 -2.96
C ALA A 399 11.29 -9.07 -1.92
N PRO A 400 10.39 -8.78 -0.95
CA PRO A 400 10.67 -7.78 0.07
C PRO A 400 11.94 -8.05 0.89
N VAL A 401 12.22 -9.31 1.24
CA VAL A 401 13.44 -9.68 1.99
C VAL A 401 14.67 -9.48 1.12
N ARG A 402 14.63 -9.95 -0.13
CA ARG A 402 15.74 -9.78 -1.09
C ARG A 402 16.03 -8.31 -1.40
N ASP A 403 15.00 -7.47 -1.37
CA ASP A 403 15.14 -6.03 -1.56
C ASP A 403 15.86 -5.38 -0.36
N LEU A 404 15.57 -5.79 0.88
CA LEU A 404 16.32 -5.37 2.07
C LEU A 404 17.80 -5.78 1.97
N VAL A 405 18.06 -7.04 1.62
CA VAL A 405 19.41 -7.56 1.40
C VAL A 405 20.16 -6.74 0.35
N ALA A 406 19.51 -6.34 -0.74
CA ALA A 406 20.18 -5.56 -1.79
C ALA A 406 20.46 -4.10 -1.41
N GLN A 407 19.69 -3.53 -0.47
CA GLN A 407 19.66 -2.09 -0.17
C GLN A 407 20.35 -1.71 1.14
N HIS A 408 20.72 -2.67 1.99
CA HIS A 408 21.16 -2.39 3.36
C HIS A 408 22.41 -1.49 3.45
N HIS A 409 23.31 -1.53 2.46
CA HIS A 409 24.42 -0.56 2.35
C HIS A 409 24.16 0.62 1.42
N GLY A 410 23.09 0.58 0.61
CA GLY A 410 22.78 1.61 -0.37
C GLY A 410 23.99 1.90 -1.28
N THR A 411 24.36 3.17 -1.39
CA THR A 411 25.54 3.61 -2.15
C THR A 411 26.63 4.22 -1.26
N GLN A 412 26.73 3.74 -0.02
CA GLN A 412 27.67 4.25 0.97
C GLN A 412 29.12 4.06 0.50
N CYS A 413 29.99 4.99 0.88
CA CYS A 413 31.42 4.88 0.67
C CYS A 413 32.05 3.98 1.75
N VAL A 414 32.97 3.11 1.36
CA VAL A 414 33.79 2.34 2.31
C VAL A 414 34.98 3.20 2.73
N GLU A 415 34.70 4.12 3.66
CA GLU A 415 35.58 5.23 4.03
C GLU A 415 37.00 4.80 4.40
N TYR A 416 37.15 3.71 5.16
CA TYR A 416 38.48 3.22 5.58
C TYR A 416 39.40 2.95 4.39
N PHE A 417 38.92 2.22 3.37
CA PHE A 417 39.71 1.90 2.18
C PHE A 417 39.88 3.09 1.26
N TYR A 418 38.87 3.98 1.18
CA TYR A 418 39.01 5.24 0.45
C TYR A 418 40.13 6.12 1.02
N GLN A 419 40.17 6.29 2.34
CA GLN A 419 41.23 7.05 3.03
C GLN A 419 42.60 6.36 2.90
N LYS A 420 42.65 5.02 3.03
CA LYS A 420 43.87 4.23 2.80
C LYS A 420 44.40 4.41 1.37
N ALA A 421 43.52 4.54 0.39
CA ALA A 421 43.89 4.78 -1.01
C ALA A 421 44.35 6.22 -1.25
N LEU A 422 43.67 7.23 -0.68
CA LEU A 422 44.10 8.64 -0.76
C LEU A 422 45.50 8.86 -0.20
N GLY A 423 45.88 8.13 0.85
CA GLY A 423 47.25 8.18 1.39
C GLY A 423 48.33 7.61 0.46
N ARG A 424 47.98 6.95 -0.64
CA ARG A 424 48.91 6.28 -1.58
C ARG A 424 49.05 7.00 -2.92
N VAL A 425 48.22 7.97 -3.23
CA VAL A 425 48.18 8.62 -4.55
C VAL A 425 47.99 10.14 -4.45
N PRO A 426 48.36 10.92 -5.48
CA PRO A 426 48.18 12.37 -5.47
C PRO A 426 46.69 12.78 -5.32
N PRO A 427 46.41 13.95 -4.71
CA PRO A 427 45.06 14.49 -4.65
C PRO A 427 44.41 14.60 -6.04
N GLY A 428 43.17 14.14 -6.18
CA GLY A 428 42.42 14.17 -7.44
C GLY A 428 42.61 12.96 -8.36
N ALA A 429 43.50 12.01 -8.02
CA ALA A 429 43.69 10.79 -8.81
C ALA A 429 42.65 9.68 -8.52
N LEU A 430 41.88 9.80 -7.44
CA LEU A 430 40.86 8.83 -7.05
C LEU A 430 39.47 9.43 -7.16
N ARG A 431 38.54 8.59 -7.61
CA ARG A 431 37.12 8.86 -7.63
C ARG A 431 36.49 8.16 -6.44
N GLU A 432 35.73 8.89 -5.64
CA GLU A 432 35.03 8.32 -4.48
C GLU A 432 34.03 7.23 -4.92
N GLU A 433 33.46 7.37 -6.12
CA GLU A 433 32.57 6.38 -6.74
C GLU A 433 33.19 4.98 -6.82
N ASP A 434 34.51 4.85 -6.96
CA ASP A 434 35.21 3.55 -7.02
C ASP A 434 35.17 2.80 -5.68
N PHE A 435 34.84 3.50 -4.59
CA PHE A 435 34.79 3.00 -3.21
C PHE A 435 33.37 2.97 -2.65
N ARG A 436 32.36 3.25 -3.49
CA ARG A 436 30.94 3.22 -3.11
C ARG A 436 30.28 1.91 -3.51
N TYR A 437 29.39 1.42 -2.65
CA TYR A 437 28.52 0.30 -3.00
C TYR A 437 27.70 0.64 -4.27
N PRO A 438 27.44 -0.34 -5.15
CA PRO A 438 26.68 -0.13 -6.38
C PRO A 438 25.19 0.14 -6.15
N GLY A 439 24.68 -0.05 -4.93
CA GLY A 439 23.28 0.18 -4.60
C GLY A 439 22.33 -0.95 -5.02
N PRO A 440 21.01 -0.66 -5.06
CA PRO A 440 20.40 0.68 -4.98
C PRO A 440 20.30 1.25 -3.56
N LYS A 441 20.07 2.56 -3.44
CA LYS A 441 19.71 3.23 -2.17
C LYS A 441 18.42 2.62 -1.58
N PRO A 442 18.20 2.74 -0.26
CA PRO A 442 16.93 2.38 0.38
C PRO A 442 15.72 2.98 -0.35
N ARG A 443 14.73 2.12 -0.64
CA ARG A 443 13.46 2.49 -1.31
C ARG A 443 12.23 2.23 -0.46
N SER A 444 12.43 1.80 0.78
CA SER A 444 11.38 1.64 1.77
C SER A 444 11.86 2.07 3.15
N LEU A 445 10.91 2.38 4.03
CA LEU A 445 11.17 2.65 5.44
C LEU A 445 11.97 1.50 6.08
N GLU A 446 11.62 0.26 5.78
CA GLU A 446 12.32 -0.92 6.30
C GLU A 446 13.77 -1.04 5.80
N ALA A 447 14.05 -0.69 4.54
CA ALA A 447 15.42 -0.70 4.03
C ALA A 447 16.28 0.36 4.73
N ALA A 448 15.71 1.54 4.97
CA ALA A 448 16.40 2.61 5.70
C ALA A 448 16.65 2.22 7.16
N ILE A 449 15.66 1.60 7.84
CA ILE A 449 15.82 1.12 9.21
C ILE A 449 16.87 0.02 9.31
N LEU A 450 16.86 -0.96 8.39
CA LEU A 450 17.87 -2.02 8.38
C LEU A 450 19.28 -1.46 8.18
N MET A 451 19.44 -0.51 7.25
CA MET A 451 20.72 0.20 7.02
C MET A 451 21.23 0.90 8.28
N ILE A 452 20.35 1.58 9.01
CA ILE A 452 20.72 2.29 10.24
C ILE A 452 21.07 1.27 11.33
N ALA A 453 20.23 0.25 11.52
CA ALA A 453 20.42 -0.77 12.55
C ALA A 453 21.72 -1.56 12.37
N ASP A 454 22.07 -1.92 11.13
CA ASP A 454 23.33 -2.57 10.78
C ASP A 454 24.54 -1.73 11.21
N ALA A 455 24.55 -0.46 10.80
CA ALA A 455 25.63 0.46 11.15
C ALA A 455 25.71 0.75 12.66
N VAL A 456 24.56 0.86 13.33
CA VAL A 456 24.48 1.09 14.78
C VAL A 456 24.98 -0.11 15.56
N GLU A 457 24.61 -1.33 15.17
CA GLU A 457 25.13 -2.56 15.78
C GLU A 457 26.65 -2.60 15.66
N ALA A 458 27.17 -2.48 14.44
CA ALA A 458 28.60 -2.62 14.17
C ALA A 458 29.43 -1.57 14.93
N ALA A 459 28.96 -0.32 14.96
CA ALA A 459 29.65 0.77 15.64
C ALA A 459 29.48 0.71 17.17
N SER A 460 28.40 0.13 17.69
CA SER A 460 28.21 -0.01 19.15
C SER A 460 29.25 -0.95 19.79
N ARG A 461 29.79 -1.90 19.01
CA ARG A 461 30.82 -2.86 19.47
C ARG A 461 32.14 -2.19 19.86
N THR A 462 32.39 -0.96 19.42
CA THR A 462 33.60 -0.21 19.78
C THR A 462 33.45 0.59 21.07
N LEU A 463 32.28 0.59 21.70
CA LEU A 463 32.02 1.35 22.93
C LEU A 463 32.38 0.50 24.17
N GLU A 464 33.26 1.03 25.02
CA GLU A 464 33.61 0.41 26.30
C GLU A 464 32.66 0.89 27.40
N ARG A 465 31.77 -0.01 27.90
CA ARG A 465 30.78 0.26 28.96
C ARG A 465 29.95 1.55 28.69
N PRO A 466 29.24 1.63 27.55
CA PRO A 466 28.48 2.82 27.19
C PRO A 466 27.33 3.11 28.15
N GLY A 467 27.15 4.40 28.48
CA GLY A 467 25.91 4.93 29.03
C GLY A 467 24.96 5.41 27.93
N ARG A 468 23.74 5.80 28.30
CA ARG A 468 22.71 6.28 27.37
C ARG A 468 23.16 7.38 26.43
N GLU A 469 23.85 8.40 26.95
CA GLU A 469 24.35 9.54 26.17
C GLU A 469 25.29 9.10 25.04
N ALA A 470 26.11 8.07 25.28
CA ALA A 470 27.01 7.51 24.26
C ALA A 470 26.23 6.83 23.13
N PHE A 471 25.13 6.13 23.45
CA PHE A 471 24.24 5.57 22.44
C PHE A 471 23.50 6.65 21.66
N GLU A 472 22.98 7.68 22.33
CA GLU A 472 22.31 8.79 21.68
C GLU A 472 23.22 9.51 20.68
N GLU A 473 24.46 9.80 21.06
CA GLU A 473 25.45 10.41 20.17
C GLU A 473 25.82 9.48 19.01
N LEU A 474 26.03 8.18 19.27
CA LEU A 474 26.35 7.20 18.24
C LEU A 474 25.24 7.10 17.18
N VAL A 475 24.01 6.85 17.64
CA VAL A 475 22.83 6.71 16.76
C VAL A 475 22.61 7.99 15.97
N ARG A 476 22.69 9.16 16.63
CA ARG A 476 22.53 10.46 15.97
C ARG A 476 23.57 10.67 14.88
N ARG A 477 24.85 10.39 15.15
CA ARG A 477 25.94 10.53 14.19
C ARG A 477 25.72 9.68 12.95
N ILE A 478 25.34 8.42 13.13
CA ILE A 478 25.08 7.50 12.02
C ILE A 478 23.91 8.01 11.17
N VAL A 479 22.79 8.33 11.80
CA VAL A 479 21.58 8.80 11.09
C VAL A 479 21.85 10.09 10.32
N LEU A 480 22.49 11.08 10.95
CA LEU A 480 22.84 12.33 10.28
C LEU A 480 23.84 12.11 9.14
N GLY A 481 24.81 11.22 9.31
CA GLY A 481 25.74 10.84 8.24
C GLY A 481 25.02 10.25 7.03
N ARG A 482 24.02 9.37 7.24
CA ARG A 482 23.22 8.80 6.13
C ARG A 482 22.36 9.83 5.42
N ILE A 483 21.83 10.81 6.16
CA ILE A 483 21.08 11.94 5.60
C ILE A 483 22.01 12.82 4.76
N ALA A 484 23.19 13.17 5.28
CA ALA A 484 24.18 13.99 4.57
C ALA A 484 24.69 13.32 3.28
N ASP A 485 24.88 11.99 3.32
CA ASP A 485 25.24 11.18 2.14
C ASP A 485 24.07 10.95 1.16
N GLY A 486 22.89 11.48 1.47
CA GLY A 486 21.70 11.38 0.63
C GLY A 486 21.19 9.95 0.46
N GLN A 487 21.48 9.03 1.39
CA GLN A 487 21.07 7.62 1.29
C GLN A 487 19.54 7.46 1.31
N PHE A 488 18.82 8.35 1.98
CA PHE A 488 17.35 8.28 2.09
C PHE A 488 16.60 9.04 1.00
N SER A 489 17.29 9.51 -0.04
CA SER A 489 16.67 10.27 -1.15
C SER A 489 15.68 9.46 -2.01
N GLU A 490 15.74 8.13 -1.97
CA GLU A 490 14.85 7.23 -2.73
C GLU A 490 13.76 6.57 -1.86
N CYS A 491 13.65 6.94 -0.58
CA CYS A 491 12.60 6.46 0.31
C CYS A 491 11.90 7.62 1.02
N VAL A 492 10.65 7.40 1.45
CA VAL A 492 9.92 8.38 2.26
C VAL A 492 10.21 8.09 3.73
N LEU A 493 10.89 9.03 4.39
CA LEU A 493 11.18 9.04 5.82
C LEU A 493 10.74 10.39 6.38
N ASP A 494 9.74 10.41 7.26
CA ASP A 494 9.31 11.64 7.94
C ASP A 494 10.29 11.99 9.08
N THR A 495 10.47 13.28 9.38
CA THR A 495 11.35 13.71 10.49
C THR A 495 10.87 13.17 11.84
N ARG A 496 9.56 12.95 12.02
CA ARG A 496 9.00 12.29 13.20
C ARG A 496 9.35 10.80 13.26
N GLU A 497 9.39 10.13 12.11
CA GLU A 497 9.78 8.72 12.01
C GLU A 497 11.28 8.57 12.32
N ILE A 498 12.13 9.49 11.84
CA ILE A 498 13.56 9.51 12.16
C ILE A 498 13.78 9.61 13.67
N ASP A 499 13.11 10.57 14.32
CA ASP A 499 13.20 10.80 15.77
C ASP A 499 12.70 9.59 16.58
N ALA A 500 11.61 8.95 16.16
CA ALA A 500 11.11 7.72 16.77
C ALA A 500 12.07 6.53 16.59
N VAL A 501 12.65 6.36 15.40
CA VAL A 501 13.66 5.33 15.11
C VAL A 501 14.90 5.52 15.99
N MET A 502 15.42 6.75 16.10
CA MET A 502 16.59 7.02 16.94
C MET A 502 16.34 6.65 18.40
N ARG A 503 15.20 7.06 18.98
CA ARG A 503 14.84 6.70 20.37
C ARG A 503 14.73 5.19 20.56
N ALA A 504 14.04 4.51 19.66
CA ALA A 504 13.84 3.06 19.75
C ALA A 504 15.18 2.29 19.64
N LEU A 505 16.12 2.77 18.82
CA LEU A 505 17.46 2.18 18.74
C LEU A 505 18.27 2.37 20.03
N VAL A 506 18.18 3.54 20.66
CA VAL A 506 18.84 3.81 21.94
C VAL A 506 18.29 2.88 23.02
N GLU A 507 16.96 2.77 23.15
CA GLU A 507 16.31 1.88 24.12
C GLU A 507 16.67 0.40 23.87
N ALA A 508 16.71 -0.02 22.59
CA ALA A 508 17.10 -1.38 22.23
C ALA A 508 18.59 -1.65 22.53
N LEU A 509 19.48 -0.69 22.28
CA LEU A 509 20.90 -0.81 22.67
C LEU A 509 21.06 -0.93 24.18
N GLU A 510 20.36 -0.11 24.97
CA GLU A 510 20.39 -0.21 26.44
C GLU A 510 19.98 -1.60 26.93
N ALA A 511 18.91 -2.14 26.35
CA ALA A 511 18.44 -3.49 26.67
C ALA A 511 19.42 -4.59 26.26
N ALA A 512 20.10 -4.44 25.12
CA ALA A 512 21.09 -5.40 24.63
C ALA A 512 22.42 -5.35 25.43
N PHE A 513 22.81 -4.17 25.92
CA PHE A 513 24.11 -3.94 26.59
C PHE A 513 24.09 -4.13 28.11
N HIS A 514 23.01 -4.64 28.72
CA HIS A 514 22.97 -4.88 30.17
C HIS A 514 24.11 -5.80 30.64
N GLY A 515 25.18 -5.17 31.14
CA GLY A 515 26.34 -5.85 31.70
C GLY A 515 25.92 -6.67 32.92
N ARG A 516 26.19 -7.97 32.90
CA ARG A 516 26.12 -8.80 34.11
C ARG A 516 27.07 -8.19 35.15
N ILE A 517 26.62 -8.06 36.39
CA ILE A 517 27.44 -7.59 37.51
C ILE A 517 28.72 -8.44 37.55
N ALA A 518 29.88 -7.80 37.39
CA ALA A 518 31.16 -8.49 37.47
C ALA A 518 31.29 -9.14 38.85
N TYR A 519 31.44 -10.46 38.86
CA TYR A 519 31.60 -11.23 40.08
C TYR A 519 32.88 -10.79 40.81
N PRO A 520 32.93 -10.86 42.15
CA PRO A 520 34.09 -10.41 42.93
C PRO A 520 35.43 -10.98 42.44
N TRP A 521 35.45 -12.23 41.98
CA TRP A 521 36.65 -12.90 41.47
C TRP A 521 37.17 -12.34 40.12
N GLN A 522 36.32 -11.67 39.34
CA GLN A 522 36.74 -10.97 38.11
C GLN A 522 37.37 -9.61 38.40
N ARG A 523 37.17 -9.05 39.60
CA ARG A 523 37.82 -7.79 40.03
C ARG A 523 39.24 -8.03 40.54
N THR A 524 39.49 -9.19 41.15
CA THR A 524 40.80 -9.51 41.72
C THR A 524 41.89 -9.74 40.67
N ALA A 525 41.53 -10.22 39.47
CA ALA A 525 42.48 -10.47 38.39
C ALA A 525 43.02 -9.20 37.70
N ALA A 526 42.32 -8.06 37.83
CA ALA A 526 42.72 -6.79 37.20
C ALA A 526 43.61 -5.91 38.10
N GLY A 527 43.83 -6.29 39.36
CA GLY A 527 44.63 -5.52 40.33
C GLY A 527 45.93 -6.19 40.79
N GLY A 528 46.36 -7.28 40.15
CA GLY A 528 47.48 -8.13 40.59
C GLY A 528 48.74 -8.05 39.74
N GLY A 529 49.02 -6.90 39.12
CA GLY A 529 50.23 -6.67 38.34
C GLY A 529 50.77 -5.26 38.56
N ALA A 530 51.44 -5.07 39.70
CA ALA A 530 52.34 -3.95 39.96
C ALA A 530 53.69 -4.53 40.40
#